data_AF-A0A067PKM9-F1
#
_entry.id   AF-A0A067PKM9-F1
#
_cell.length_a   1.000
_cell.length_b   1.000
_cell.length_c   1.000
_cell.angle_alpha   90.00
_cell.angle_beta   90.00
_cell.angle_gamma   90.00
#
_symmetry.space_group_name_H-M   'P 1'
#
loop_
_entity.id
_entity.type
_entity.pdbx_description
1 polymer ?
#
loop_
_entity_poly.entity_id
_entity_poly.type
_entity_poly.pdbx_seq_one_letter_code
_entity_poly.pdbx_strand_id
1 'polypeptide(L)'
;CLPETRVALLDAIETWTTQSNSTKSLMWLYGVAGCGKSSIAHSLAQKFKDHGYLAATFFCSRFDQPRATPTNIIPTLVWQLACIYEGFKQAVVGYLMQHDIVPPTIQLQFDNLLKEPLSKMTEPHVNKGFVILIDALDEC
;
A
#
# COMPACT_ATOMS: atom_id res chain seq x y z
N CYS A 1 -8.95 -14.36 -6.93
CA CYS A 1 -8.83 -15.81 -7.17
C CYS A 1 -10.19 -16.41 -7.47
N LEU A 2 -10.26 -17.49 -8.26
CA LEU A 2 -11.48 -18.29 -8.34
C LEU A 2 -11.83 -18.82 -6.94
N PRO A 3 -13.11 -18.97 -6.60
CA PRO A 3 -13.51 -19.58 -5.33
C PRO A 3 -12.74 -20.88 -5.08
N GLU A 4 -12.33 -21.09 -3.82
CA GLU A 4 -11.62 -22.30 -3.35
C GLU A 4 -10.21 -22.52 -3.95
N THR A 5 -9.70 -21.60 -4.76
CA THR A 5 -8.32 -21.68 -5.28
C THR A 5 -7.35 -20.89 -4.41
N ARG A 6 -6.15 -21.45 -4.20
CA ARG A 6 -5.03 -20.79 -3.49
C ARG A 6 -5.34 -20.35 -2.06
N VAL A 7 -6.34 -20.96 -1.44
CA VAL A 7 -6.79 -20.66 -0.07
C VAL A 7 -5.61 -20.74 0.90
N ALA A 8 -4.85 -21.84 0.88
CA ALA A 8 -3.68 -22.02 1.75
C ALA A 8 -2.62 -20.91 1.60
N LEU A 9 -2.41 -20.39 0.38
CA LEU A 9 -1.48 -19.28 0.16
C LEU A 9 -2.04 -17.97 0.70
N LEU A 10 -3.31 -17.68 0.44
CA LEU A 10 -3.98 -16.47 0.95
C LEU A 10 -3.99 -16.44 2.48
N ASP A 11 -4.24 -17.58 3.11
CA ASP A 11 -4.25 -17.73 4.57
C ASP A 11 -2.84 -17.62 5.16
N ALA A 12 -1.82 -18.18 4.48
CA ALA A 12 -0.43 -18.05 4.90
C ALA A 12 0.04 -16.58 4.84
N ILE A 13 -0.33 -15.84 3.80
CA ILE A 13 0.02 -14.42 3.66
C ILE A 13 -0.72 -13.61 4.73
N GLU A 14 -2.01 -13.85 4.95
CA GLU A 14 -2.75 -13.19 6.01
C GLU A 14 -2.14 -13.45 7.40
N THR A 15 -1.84 -14.70 7.71
CA THR A 15 -1.22 -15.09 8.99
C THR A 15 0.12 -14.38 9.18
N TRP A 16 0.93 -14.30 8.12
CA TRP A 16 2.19 -13.57 8.12
C TRP A 16 1.98 -12.08 8.40
N THR A 17 0.93 -11.47 7.85
CA THR A 17 0.60 -10.05 8.02
C THR A 17 0.07 -9.75 9.42
N THR A 18 -0.76 -10.61 10.01
CA THR A 18 -1.42 -10.34 11.30
C THR A 18 -0.64 -10.84 12.51
N GLN A 19 0.50 -11.51 12.31
CA GLN A 19 1.34 -11.99 13.41
C GLN A 19 2.01 -10.81 14.15
N SER A 20 1.56 -10.57 15.38
CA SER A 20 1.90 -9.40 16.21
C SER A 20 3.39 -9.24 16.57
N ASN A 21 4.23 -10.23 16.28
CA ASN A 21 5.66 -10.24 16.60
C ASN A 21 6.58 -10.23 15.36
N SER A 22 6.03 -9.99 14.16
CA SER A 22 6.82 -9.95 12.93
C SER A 22 7.59 -8.62 12.83
N THR A 23 8.92 -8.68 12.78
CA THR A 23 9.78 -7.54 12.36
C THR A 23 9.80 -7.36 10.84
N LYS A 24 9.12 -8.22 10.08
CA LYS A 24 9.09 -8.19 8.61
C LYS A 24 7.93 -7.33 8.13
N SER A 25 8.25 -6.24 7.45
CA SER A 25 7.28 -5.26 6.94
C SER A 25 7.08 -5.31 5.42
N LEU A 26 7.86 -6.14 4.71
CA LEU A 26 7.80 -6.27 3.25
C LEU A 26 7.71 -7.74 2.83
N MET A 27 6.73 -8.05 1.99
CA MET A 27 6.59 -9.34 1.31
C MET A 27 6.63 -9.12 -0.20
N TRP A 28 7.48 -9.87 -0.89
CA TRP A 28 7.59 -9.84 -2.34
C TRP A 28 6.99 -11.13 -2.94
N LEU A 29 5.83 -11.01 -3.60
CA LEU A 29 5.19 -12.13 -4.28
C LEU A 29 5.66 -12.18 -5.74
N TYR A 30 6.47 -13.19 -6.08
CA TYR A 30 7.00 -13.39 -7.43
C TYR A 30 6.58 -14.73 -8.02
N GLY A 31 6.71 -14.85 -9.34
CA GLY A 31 6.32 -16.05 -10.09
C GLY A 31 6.23 -15.75 -11.58
N VAL A 32 6.17 -16.79 -12.40
CA VAL A 32 6.11 -16.69 -13.86
C VAL A 32 4.90 -15.87 -14.35
N ALA A 33 5.00 -15.29 -15.54
CA ALA A 33 3.88 -14.60 -16.17
C ALA A 33 2.67 -15.54 -16.31
N GLY A 34 1.45 -15.01 -16.15
CA GLY A 34 0.22 -15.80 -16.19
C GLY A 34 -0.04 -16.69 -14.98
N CYS A 35 0.86 -16.75 -13.99
CA CYS A 35 0.60 -17.55 -12.78
C CYS A 35 -0.41 -16.92 -11.82
N GLY A 36 -1.16 -15.88 -12.20
CA GLY A 36 -2.26 -15.33 -11.40
C GLY A 36 -1.83 -14.53 -10.15
N LYS A 37 -0.66 -13.86 -10.18
CA LYS A 37 -0.20 -12.98 -9.09
C LYS A 37 -1.18 -11.85 -8.81
N SER A 38 -1.61 -11.14 -9.85
CA SER A 38 -2.63 -10.09 -9.75
C SER A 38 -3.95 -10.62 -9.19
N SER A 39 -4.33 -11.86 -9.53
CA SER A 39 -5.52 -12.50 -8.95
C SER A 39 -5.38 -12.79 -7.45
N ILE A 40 -4.17 -13.07 -6.96
CA ILE A 40 -3.87 -13.18 -5.53
C ILE A 40 -3.92 -11.79 -4.89
N ALA A 41 -3.25 -10.80 -5.48
CA ALA A 41 -3.22 -9.42 -5.00
C ALA A 41 -4.64 -8.85 -4.81
N HIS A 42 -5.52 -9.01 -5.79
CA HIS A 42 -6.92 -8.61 -5.67
C HIS A 42 -7.67 -9.34 -4.55
N SER A 43 -7.47 -10.65 -4.40
CA SER A 43 -8.10 -11.41 -3.32
C SER A 43 -7.60 -10.99 -1.94
N LEU A 44 -6.29 -10.73 -1.79
CA LEU A 44 -5.72 -10.23 -0.55
C LEU A 44 -6.22 -8.83 -0.22
N ALA A 45 -6.29 -7.93 -1.21
CA ALA A 45 -6.85 -6.60 -1.01
C ALA A 45 -8.28 -6.68 -0.46
N GLN A 46 -9.12 -7.51 -1.06
CA GLN A 46 -10.49 -7.69 -0.56
C GLN A 46 -10.51 -8.25 0.86
N LYS A 47 -9.73 -9.30 1.13
CA LYS A 47 -9.66 -9.93 2.46
C LYS A 47 -9.17 -8.95 3.55
N PHE A 48 -8.10 -8.21 3.28
CA PHE A 48 -7.58 -7.21 4.21
C PHE A 48 -8.52 -6.01 4.38
N LYS A 49 -9.28 -5.65 3.35
CA LYS A 49 -10.33 -4.63 3.47
C LYS A 49 -11.42 -5.10 4.43
N ASP A 50 -11.91 -6.33 4.25
CA ASP A 50 -12.99 -6.90 5.07
C ASP A 50 -12.57 -7.07 6.54
N HIS A 51 -11.29 -7.33 6.80
CA HIS A 51 -10.73 -7.42 8.16
C HIS A 51 -10.24 -6.08 8.74
N GLY A 52 -10.37 -4.99 7.98
CA GLY A 52 -9.98 -3.64 8.42
C GLY A 52 -8.48 -3.46 8.61
N TYR A 53 -7.66 -4.08 7.76
CA TYR A 53 -6.21 -3.91 7.69
C TYR A 53 -5.75 -3.16 6.42
N LEU A 54 -6.54 -3.17 5.33
CA LEU A 54 -6.14 -2.54 4.08
C LEU A 54 -6.18 -1.01 4.20
N ALA A 55 -5.03 -0.37 4.05
CA ALA A 55 -4.90 1.08 4.10
C ALA A 55 -4.75 1.72 2.72
N ALA A 56 -4.02 1.07 1.80
CA ALA A 56 -3.84 1.60 0.47
C ALA A 56 -3.56 0.49 -0.56
N THR A 57 -3.89 0.78 -1.82
CA THR A 57 -3.61 -0.07 -2.98
C THR A 57 -3.15 0.74 -4.17
N PHE A 58 -2.24 0.16 -4.96
CA PHE A 58 -1.92 0.63 -6.30
C PHE A 58 -1.75 -0.58 -7.23
N PHE A 59 -2.59 -0.67 -8.26
CA PHE A 59 -2.54 -1.75 -9.25
C PHE A 59 -1.98 -1.17 -10.55
N CYS A 60 -0.68 -1.33 -10.80
CA CYS A 60 -0.07 -0.87 -12.05
C CYS A 60 -0.77 -1.47 -13.27
N SER A 61 -0.87 -0.71 -14.35
CA SER A 61 -1.44 -1.19 -15.60
C SER A 61 -1.00 -0.34 -16.78
N ARG A 62 -0.34 -0.95 -17.77
CA ARG A 62 0.11 -0.26 -19.01
C ARG A 62 -1.03 0.30 -19.85
N PHE A 63 -2.25 -0.18 -19.62
CA PHE A 63 -3.44 0.22 -20.38
C PHE A 63 -4.16 1.43 -19.76
N ASP A 64 -3.72 1.91 -18.61
CA ASP A 64 -4.36 3.01 -17.89
C ASP A 64 -3.30 4.04 -17.47
N GLN A 65 -3.23 5.17 -18.18
CA GLN A 65 -2.13 6.14 -18.08
C GLN A 65 -1.77 6.55 -16.64
N PRO A 66 -2.72 6.89 -15.74
CA PRO A 66 -2.41 7.18 -14.35
C PRO A 66 -1.75 6.02 -13.60
N ARG A 67 -2.12 4.77 -13.94
CA ARG A 67 -1.59 3.52 -13.34
C ARG A 67 -0.39 2.94 -14.09
N ALA A 68 -0.06 3.47 -15.27
CA ALA A 68 1.17 3.20 -16.02
C ALA A 68 2.32 4.14 -15.62
N THR A 69 2.08 5.10 -14.72
CA THR A 69 3.04 6.15 -14.38
C THR A 69 3.62 5.90 -12.98
N PRO A 70 4.89 5.44 -12.84
CA PRO A 70 5.48 5.13 -11.55
C PRO A 70 5.45 6.29 -10.54
N THR A 71 5.56 7.53 -11.03
CA THR A 71 5.53 8.73 -10.18
C THR A 71 4.17 8.98 -9.54
N ASN A 72 3.11 8.28 -9.96
CA ASN A 72 1.79 8.37 -9.35
C ASN A 72 1.58 7.38 -8.20
N ILE A 73 2.50 6.43 -7.98
CA ILE A 73 2.38 5.46 -6.89
C ILE A 73 2.33 6.18 -5.55
N ILE A 74 3.36 6.96 -5.21
CA ILE A 74 3.44 7.61 -3.90
C ILE A 74 2.30 8.60 -3.66
N PRO A 75 1.97 9.54 -4.57
CA PRO A 75 0.86 10.46 -4.37
C PRO A 75 -0.48 9.74 -4.14
N THR A 76 -0.72 8.64 -4.86
CA THR A 76 -1.93 7.83 -4.70
C THR A 76 -2.00 7.19 -3.32
N LEU A 77 -0.90 6.58 -2.87
CA LEU A 77 -0.83 5.96 -1.54
C LEU A 77 -1.02 7.00 -0.43
N VAL A 78 -0.38 8.17 -0.56
CA VAL A 78 -0.50 9.29 0.37
C VAL A 78 -1.95 9.77 0.46
N TRP A 79 -2.61 9.96 -0.68
CA TRP A 79 -4.02 10.38 -0.70
C TRP A 79 -4.93 9.35 -0.01
N GLN A 80 -4.79 8.06 -0.33
CA GLN A 80 -5.59 6.99 0.27
C GLN A 80 -5.40 6.91 1.79
N LEU A 81 -4.15 7.00 2.26
CA LEU A 81 -3.84 7.03 3.70
C LEU A 81 -4.45 8.25 4.38
N ALA A 82 -4.34 9.43 3.78
CA ALA A 82 -4.90 10.67 4.33
C ALA A 82 -6.44 10.67 4.40
N CYS A 83 -7.12 9.86 3.57
CA CYS A 83 -8.56 9.66 3.67
C CYS A 83 -8.97 8.80 4.87
N ILE A 84 -8.07 7.97 5.40
CA ILE A 84 -8.36 7.01 6.48
C ILE A 84 -7.83 7.51 7.82
N TYR A 85 -6.66 8.15 7.81
CA TYR A 85 -5.92 8.51 9.01
C TYR A 85 -5.71 10.02 9.10
N GLU A 86 -6.35 10.64 10.09
CA GLU A 86 -6.34 12.09 10.26
C GLU A 86 -4.97 12.58 10.75
N GLY A 87 -4.28 11.82 11.60
CA GLY A 87 -2.92 12.14 12.04
C GLY A 87 -1.93 12.14 10.87
N PHE A 88 -2.01 11.16 9.98
CA PHE A 88 -1.22 11.12 8.75
C PHE A 88 -1.52 12.32 7.85
N LYS A 89 -2.80 12.61 7.62
CA LYS A 89 -3.24 13.76 6.82
C LYS A 89 -2.71 15.08 7.36
N GLN A 90 -2.78 15.30 8.68
CA GLN A 90 -2.28 16.52 9.31
C GLN A 90 -0.77 16.67 9.13
N ALA A 91 -0.01 15.57 9.24
CA ALA A 91 1.43 15.59 8.99
C ALA A 91 1.77 15.94 7.52
N VAL A 92 1.05 15.34 6.56
CA VAL A 92 1.22 15.65 5.12
C VAL A 92 0.85 17.11 4.81
N VAL A 93 -0.29 17.59 5.31
CA VAL A 93 -0.72 18.98 5.10
C VAL A 93 0.27 19.94 5.75
N GLY A 94 0.76 19.64 6.95
CA GLY A 94 1.78 20.45 7.63
C GLY A 94 3.06 20.58 6.81
N TYR A 95 3.51 19.49 6.19
CA TYR A 95 4.63 19.53 5.25
C TYR A 95 4.31 20.42 4.04
N LEU A 96 3.18 20.18 3.36
CA LEU A 96 2.82 20.94 2.15
C LEU A 96 2.58 22.43 2.41
N MET A 97 2.17 22.83 3.62
CA MET A 97 2.01 24.23 4.00
C MET A 97 3.35 24.96 4.20
N GLN A 98 4.45 24.24 4.38
CA GLN A 98 5.81 24.79 4.53
C GLN A 98 6.61 24.76 3.22
N HIS A 99 6.05 24.19 2.15
CA HIS A 99 6.74 23.96 0.89
C HIS A 99 5.84 24.33 -0.30
N ASP A 100 6.29 25.27 -1.13
CA ASP A 100 5.52 25.74 -2.30
C ASP A 100 5.43 24.70 -3.45
N ILE A 101 6.26 23.65 -3.41
CA ILE A 101 6.39 22.68 -4.49
C ILE A 101 6.37 21.26 -3.92
N VAL A 102 5.55 20.40 -4.50
CA VAL A 102 5.55 18.95 -4.21
C VAL A 102 6.91 18.36 -4.57
N PRO A 103 7.50 17.49 -3.73
CA PRO A 103 8.81 16.93 -4.01
C PRO A 103 8.91 16.30 -5.42
N PRO A 104 9.95 16.62 -6.20
CA PRO A 104 9.98 16.33 -7.64
C PRO A 104 10.33 14.89 -7.97
N THR A 105 10.90 14.13 -7.04
CA THR A 105 11.33 12.75 -7.27
C THR A 105 10.51 11.77 -6.43
N ILE A 106 10.35 10.55 -6.93
CA ILE A 106 9.65 9.49 -6.19
C ILE A 106 10.31 9.22 -4.82
N GLN A 107 11.64 9.31 -4.74
CA GLN A 107 12.38 9.14 -3.49
C GLN A 107 12.04 10.24 -2.49
N LEU A 108 12.05 11.51 -2.93
CA LEU A 108 11.71 12.62 -2.04
C LEU A 108 10.24 12.61 -1.63
N GLN A 109 9.34 12.18 -2.52
CA GLN A 109 7.93 11.98 -2.16
C GLN A 109 7.78 10.86 -1.14
N PHE A 110 8.48 9.73 -1.33
CA PHE A 110 8.47 8.63 -0.38
C PHE A 110 8.96 9.08 1.00
N ASP A 111 10.11 9.75 1.06
CA ASP A 111 10.71 10.15 2.33
C ASP A 111 9.84 11.20 3.05
N ASN A 112 9.39 12.24 2.34
CA ASN A 112 8.76 13.40 2.97
C ASN A 112 7.24 13.34 3.06
N LEU A 113 6.55 12.64 2.15
CA LEU A 113 5.10 12.59 2.11
C LEU A 113 4.52 11.26 2.61
N LEU A 114 5.34 10.20 2.67
CA LEU A 114 4.88 8.88 3.13
C LEU A 114 5.59 8.47 4.43
N LYS A 115 6.91 8.27 4.40
CA LYS A 115 7.69 7.75 5.52
C LYS A 115 7.65 8.68 6.74
N GLU A 116 7.95 9.95 6.55
CA GLU A 116 8.00 10.92 7.65
C GLU A 116 6.62 11.14 8.29
N PRO A 117 5.53 11.33 7.52
CA PRO A 117 4.18 11.40 8.08
C PRO A 117 3.72 10.12 8.79
N LEU A 118 4.04 8.92 8.26
CA LEU A 118 3.75 7.65 8.93
C LEU A 118 4.45 7.56 10.30
N SER A 119 5.68 8.07 10.42
CA SER A 119 6.44 8.02 11.68
C SER A 119 5.86 8.90 12.79
N LYS A 120 5.03 9.89 12.43
CA LYS A 120 4.39 10.82 13.36
C LYS A 120 3.00 10.38 13.81
N MET A 121 2.46 9.30 13.24
CA MET A 121 1.12 8.83 13.60
C MET A 121 1.12 8.23 15.01
N THR A 122 0.20 8.68 15.85
CA THR A 122 0.00 8.17 17.21
C THR A 122 -1.38 7.52 17.38
N GLU A 123 -2.10 7.31 16.28
CA GLU A 123 -3.49 6.86 16.29
C GLU A 123 -3.62 5.39 16.77
N PRO A 124 -4.68 5.05 17.53
CA PRO A 124 -4.88 3.69 18.05
C PRO A 124 -4.91 2.60 16.98
N HIS A 125 -5.38 2.93 15.77
CA HIS A 125 -5.44 2.00 14.64
C HIS A 125 -4.05 1.62 14.09
N VAL A 126 -3.04 2.47 14.27
CA VAL A 126 -1.65 2.15 13.90
C VAL A 126 -1.12 0.98 14.72
N ASN A 127 -1.58 0.83 15.97
CA ASN A 127 -1.17 -0.28 16.85
C ASN A 127 -1.68 -1.65 16.35
N LYS A 128 -2.73 -1.70 15.53
CA LYS A 128 -3.22 -2.93 14.88
C LYS A 128 -2.38 -3.29 13.64
N GLY A 129 -1.61 -2.34 13.12
CA GLY A 129 -0.91 -2.45 11.84
C GLY A 129 -1.86 -2.26 10.65
N PHE A 130 -1.28 -1.95 9.48
CA PHE A 130 -2.02 -1.83 8.23
C PHE A 130 -1.23 -2.38 7.04
N VAL A 131 -1.93 -2.61 5.93
CA VAL A 131 -1.38 -3.17 4.70
C VAL A 131 -1.48 -2.16 3.58
N ILE A 132 -0.36 -1.98 2.88
CA ILE A 132 -0.31 -1.35 1.57
C ILE A 132 -0.02 -2.45 0.55
N LEU A 133 -0.83 -2.55 -0.50
CA LEU A 133 -0.66 -3.54 -1.56
C LEU A 133 -0.31 -2.86 -2.88
N ILE A 134 0.79 -3.26 -3.49
CA ILE A 134 1.18 -2.80 -4.82
C ILE A 134 1.30 -4.03 -5.73
N ASP A 135 0.59 -4.01 -6.86
CA ASP A 135 0.60 -5.09 -7.83
C ASP A 135 1.18 -4.64 -9.17
N ALA A 136 1.76 -5.59 -9.90
CA ALA A 136 2.26 -5.45 -11.26
C ALA A 136 3.25 -4.28 -11.44
N LEU A 137 4.19 -4.09 -10.52
CA LEU A 137 5.19 -3.00 -10.59
C LEU A 137 5.97 -2.93 -11.92
N ASP A 138 6.08 -4.04 -12.65
CA ASP A 138 6.66 -4.16 -13.99
C ASP A 138 5.74 -3.70 -15.14
N GLU A 139 4.49 -3.39 -14.84
CA GLU A 139 3.48 -2.82 -15.73
C GLU A 139 3.25 -1.31 -15.53
N CYS A 140 4.00 -0.72 -14.60
CA CYS A 140 4.40 0.68 -14.65
C CYS A 140 5.69 0.81 -15.49
#